data_AF-A0A8G0ZSH2-F1
#
_entry.id   AF-A0A8G0ZSH2-F1
#
_cell.length_a   1.000
_cell.length_b   1.000
_cell.length_c   1.000
_cell.angle_alpha   90.00
_cell.angle_beta   90.00
_cell.angle_gamma   90.00
#
_symmetry.space_group_name_H-M   'P 1'
#
loop_
_entity.id
_entity.type
_entity.pdbx_description
1 polymer ?
#
loop_
_entity_poly.entity_id
_entity_poly.type
_entity_poly.pdbx_seq_one_letter_code
_entity_poly.pdbx_strand_id
1 'polypeptide(L)'
;MDYRLLDDGSEGLVATLVIDLPGATIIVMGELEDRDGGLVVDRVHISTSPVGAGALTRRVMAVIAARILEDTGYDWIIVRGAARTTGARPGHIPREFRFP
;
A
#
# COMPACT_ATOMS: atom_id res chain seq x y z
N MET A 1 6.74 -11.99 -9.25
CA MET A 1 5.87 -10.83 -9.00
C MET A 1 6.84 -9.74 -8.69
N ASP A 2 6.95 -8.78 -9.59
CA ASP A 2 7.98 -7.76 -9.52
C ASP A 2 7.31 -6.49 -9.00
N TYR A 3 7.94 -5.84 -8.03
CA TYR A 3 7.51 -4.55 -7.53
C TYR A 3 8.64 -3.55 -7.67
N ARG A 4 8.29 -2.27 -7.83
CA ARG A 4 9.25 -1.16 -7.85
C ARG A 4 8.79 -0.11 -6.87
N LEU A 5 9.71 0.29 -6.00
CA LEU A 5 9.56 1.44 -5.11
C LEU A 5 10.06 2.67 -5.86
N LEU A 6 9.20 3.68 -6.01
CA LEU A 6 9.56 5.00 -6.49
C LEU A 6 9.55 5.92 -5.28
N ASP A 7 10.75 6.34 -4.86
CA ASP A 7 10.97 7.31 -3.80
C ASP A 7 11.27 8.67 -4.43
N ASP A 8 10.47 9.67 -4.11
CA ASP A 8 10.70 11.07 -4.48
C ASP A 8 11.15 11.79 -3.22
N GLY A 9 12.46 11.82 -2.99
CA GLY A 9 13.13 12.22 -1.75
C GLY A 9 12.84 13.65 -1.28
N SER A 10 11.63 13.88 -0.79
CA SER A 10 11.15 15.14 -0.21
C SER A 10 10.84 14.95 1.27
N GLU A 11 11.03 16.01 2.05
CA GLU A 11 10.70 16.06 3.49
C GLU A 11 9.21 15.70 3.70
N GLY A 12 8.98 14.48 4.19
CA GLY A 12 7.69 13.79 4.20
C GLY A 12 7.72 12.63 3.21
N LEU A 13 8.14 11.45 3.68
CA LEU A 13 8.41 10.26 2.85
C LEU A 13 7.13 9.70 2.22
N VAL A 14 6.68 10.30 1.11
CA VAL A 14 5.61 9.73 0.28
C VAL A 14 6.24 8.70 -0.64
N ALA A 15 5.89 7.43 -0.44
CA ALA A 15 6.36 6.35 -1.28
C ALA A 15 5.29 5.92 -2.28
N THR A 16 5.72 5.62 -3.51
CA THR A 16 4.87 4.99 -4.53
C THR A 16 5.37 3.58 -4.80
N LEU A 17 4.52 2.60 -4.59
CA LEU A 17 4.73 1.19 -4.88
C LEU A 17 3.94 0.80 -6.12
N VAL A 18 4.64 0.38 -7.17
CA VAL A 18 4.03 -0.17 -8.39
C VAL A 18 4.19 -1.68 -8.37
N ILE A 19 3.08 -2.38 -8.50
CA ILE A 19 3.00 -3.85 -8.50
C ILE A 19 2.41 -4.30 -9.83
N ASP A 20 3.20 -5.06 -10.58
CA ASP A 20 2.76 -5.66 -11.84
C ASP A 20 2.25 -7.08 -11.60
N LEU A 21 0.97 -7.29 -11.90
CA LEU A 21 0.30 -8.57 -11.90
C LEU A 21 -0.03 -8.98 -13.35
N PRO A 22 -0.19 -10.28 -13.65
CA PRO A 22 -0.66 -10.70 -14.98
C PRO A 22 -2.00 -10.02 -15.32
N GLY A 23 -1.96 -9.08 -16.28
CA GLY A 23 -3.15 -8.37 -16.77
C GLY A 23 -3.61 -7.17 -15.92
N ALA A 24 -2.88 -6.77 -14.89
CA ALA A 24 -3.21 -5.57 -14.11
C ALA A 24 -1.97 -4.94 -13.45
N THR A 25 -1.95 -3.61 -13.36
CA THR A 25 -0.98 -2.88 -12.55
C THR A 25 -1.71 -2.26 -11.36
N ILE A 26 -1.14 -2.42 -10.17
CA ILE A 26 -1.61 -1.79 -8.93
C ILE A 26 -0.59 -0.73 -8.54
N ILE A 27 -1.06 0.50 -8.35
CA ILE A 27 -0.23 1.60 -7.87
C ILE A 27 -0.75 1.98 -6.48
N VAL A 28 0.13 1.88 -5.50
CA VAL A 28 -0.13 2.23 -4.10
C VAL A 28 0.75 3.43 -3.75
N MET A 29 0.15 4.50 -3.26
CA MET A 29 0.86 5.69 -2.79
C MET A 29 0.49 5.97 -1.36
N GLY A 30 1.44 6.31 -0.51
CA GLY A 30 1.15 6.65 0.87
C GLY A 30 2.35 7.28 1.57
N GLU A 31 2.09 7.84 2.74
CA GLU A 31 3.11 8.41 3.61
C GLU A 31 3.70 7.33 4.50
N LEU A 32 5.02 7.25 4.55
CA LEU A 32 5.75 6.31 5.39
C LEU A 32 6.08 6.94 6.74
N GLU A 33 5.86 6.19 7.80
CA GLU A 33 6.25 6.53 9.16
C GLU A 33 6.86 5.29 9.84
N ASP A 34 8.12 5.38 10.24
CA ASP A 34 8.80 4.41 11.08
C ASP A 34 8.25 4.44 12.51
N ARG A 35 7.93 3.27 13.06
CA ARG A 35 7.50 3.13 14.46
C ARG A 35 7.96 1.81 15.05
N ASP A 36 8.78 1.85 16.09
CA ASP A 36 9.10 0.72 16.97
C ASP A 36 9.31 -0.62 16.23
N GLY A 37 10.22 -0.63 15.26
CA GLY A 37 10.54 -1.84 14.48
C GLY A 37 9.53 -2.20 13.40
N GLY A 38 8.56 -1.32 13.10
CA GLY A 38 7.61 -1.51 12.02
C GLY A 38 7.33 -0.26 11.21
N LEU A 39 6.57 -0.46 10.14
CA LEU A 39 6.27 0.55 9.14
C LEU A 39 4.78 0.89 9.14
N VAL A 40 4.45 2.17 9.26
CA VAL A 40 3.09 2.67 9.01
C VAL A 40 3.05 3.33 7.65
N VAL A 41 2.11 2.90 6.82
CA VAL A 41 1.78 3.55 5.55
C VAL A 41 0.43 4.23 5.71
N ASP A 42 0.44 5.55 5.87
CA ASP A 42 -0.75 6.37 6.09
C ASP A 42 -1.25 7.04 4.81
N ARG A 43 -2.51 7.46 4.84
CA ARG A 43 -3.21 8.13 3.73
C ARG A 43 -3.06 7.40 2.40
N VAL A 44 -3.18 6.08 2.43
CA VAL A 44 -2.93 5.24 1.27
C VAL A 44 -3.98 5.47 0.18
N HIS A 45 -3.47 5.84 -1.00
CA HIS A 45 -4.20 5.91 -2.26
C HIS A 45 -3.87 4.69 -3.10
N ILE A 46 -4.90 4.06 -3.66
CA ILE A 46 -4.76 2.85 -4.48
C ILE A 46 -5.44 3.10 -5.81
N SER A 47 -4.71 2.88 -6.90
CA SER A 47 -5.26 2.85 -8.25
C SER A 47 -4.89 1.54 -8.93
N THR A 48 -5.75 1.12 -9.86
CA THR A 48 -5.59 -0.12 -10.61
C THR A 48 -5.86 0.14 -12.09
N SER A 49 -5.04 -0.45 -12.95
CA SER A 49 -5.20 -0.37 -14.40
C SER A 49 -5.16 -1.78 -15.01
N PRO A 50 -6.20 -2.23 -15.75
CA PRO A 50 -7.44 -1.52 -16.07
C PRO A 50 -8.36 -1.31 -14.84
N VAL A 51 -9.27 -0.32 -14.95
CA VAL A 51 -10.19 0.09 -13.88
C VAL A 51 -11.24 -1.00 -13.64
N GLY A 52 -10.96 -1.91 -12.72
CA GLY A 52 -11.84 -3.01 -12.39
C GLY A 52 -11.04 -4.18 -11.87
N ALA A 53 -10.60 -4.09 -10.61
CA ALA A 53 -9.74 -5.14 -10.09
C ALA A 53 -10.20 -5.60 -8.71
N GLY A 54 -10.91 -6.74 -8.71
CA GLY A 54 -10.81 -7.71 -7.62
C GLY A 54 -9.39 -8.28 -7.44
N ALA A 55 -8.38 -7.74 -8.14
CA ALA A 55 -6.98 -8.09 -8.03
C ALA A 55 -6.37 -7.67 -6.69
N LEU A 56 -6.79 -6.52 -6.12
CA LEU A 56 -6.34 -6.13 -4.78
C LEU A 56 -7.18 -6.81 -3.70
N THR A 57 -6.85 -8.07 -3.45
CA THR A 57 -7.41 -8.85 -2.34
C THR A 57 -6.54 -8.70 -1.09
N ARG A 58 -7.10 -9.02 0.08
CA ARG A 58 -6.32 -9.15 1.32
C ARG A 58 -5.15 -10.14 1.18
N ARG A 59 -5.31 -11.19 0.36
CA ARG A 59 -4.25 -12.17 0.10
C ARG A 59 -3.09 -11.55 -0.68
N VAL A 60 -3.37 -10.77 -1.72
CA VAL A 60 -2.35 -10.07 -2.50
C VAL A 60 -1.61 -9.05 -1.62
N MET A 61 -2.35 -8.27 -0.81
CA MET A 61 -1.74 -7.35 0.15
C MET A 61 -0.83 -8.07 1.16
N ALA A 62 -1.22 -9.25 1.65
CA ALA A 62 -0.39 -10.02 2.57
C ALA A 62 0.93 -10.50 1.94
N VAL A 63 0.91 -10.90 0.66
CA VAL A 63 2.12 -11.31 -0.07
C VAL A 63 3.07 -10.12 -0.27
N ILE A 64 2.53 -8.96 -0.63
CA ILE A 64 3.30 -7.72 -0.77
C ILE A 64 3.92 -7.33 0.58
N ALA A 65 3.12 -7.34 1.65
CA ALA A 65 3.58 -7.00 2.99
C ALA A 65 4.72 -7.93 3.44
N ALA A 66 4.55 -9.24 3.30
CA ALA A 66 5.61 -10.21 3.65
C ALA A 66 6.92 -9.92 2.92
N ARG A 67 6.84 -9.60 1.61
CA ARG A 67 8.04 -9.28 0.83
C ARG A 67 8.72 -7.99 1.29
N ILE A 68 7.94 -6.96 1.62
CA ILE A 68 8.48 -5.70 2.14
C ILE A 68 9.21 -5.95 3.46
N LEU A 69 8.60 -6.71 4.37
CA LEU A 69 9.17 -6.99 5.69
C LEU A 69 10.46 -7.82 5.60
N GLU A 70 10.50 -8.79 4.68
CA GLU A 70 11.74 -9.53 4.36
C GLU A 70 12.85 -8.60 3.87
N ASP A 71 12.52 -7.65 3.00
CA ASP A 71 13.51 -6.78 2.36
C ASP A 71 13.96 -5.62 3.25
N THR A 72 13.11 -5.17 4.18
CA THR A 72 13.43 -4.05 5.09
C THR A 72 13.85 -4.50 6.49
N GLY A 73 13.53 -5.73 6.89
CA GLY A 73 13.78 -6.23 8.25
C GLY A 73 12.83 -5.68 9.31
N TYR A 74 11.68 -5.12 8.92
CA TYR A 74 10.64 -4.70 9.86
C TYR A 74 9.86 -5.91 10.40
N ASP A 75 9.37 -5.80 11.63
CA ASP A 75 8.57 -6.83 12.32
C ASP A 75 7.07 -6.77 12.00
N TRP A 76 6.61 -5.67 11.39
CA TRP A 76 5.20 -5.46 11.02
C TRP A 76 5.01 -4.27 10.09
N ILE A 77 3.89 -4.28 9.36
CA ILE A 77 3.41 -3.15 8.55
C ILE A 77 1.92 -2.87 8.78
N ILE A 78 1.57 -1.58 8.94
CA ILE A 78 0.19 -1.10 9.05
C ILE A 78 -0.14 -0.25 7.83
N VAL A 79 -1.24 -0.57 7.15
CA VAL A 79 -1.74 0.16 5.99
C VAL A 79 -3.04 0.85 6.36
N ARG A 80 -3.07 2.19 6.29
CA ARG A 80 -4.25 3.03 6.53
C ARG A 80 -4.66 3.72 5.24
N GLY A 81 -5.85 3.38 4.75
CA GLY A 81 -6.40 4.01 3.55
C GLY A 81 -6.75 5.47 3.80
N ALA A 82 -6.56 6.33 2.80
CA ALA A 82 -7.12 7.67 2.83
C ALA A 82 -8.66 7.64 2.85
N ALA A 83 -9.27 8.73 3.31
CA ALA A 83 -10.73 8.91 3.21
C ALA A 83 -11.17 8.77 1.75
N ARG A 84 -12.18 7.93 1.50
CA ARG A 84 -12.68 7.73 0.14
C ARG A 84 -13.27 9.03 -0.41
N THR A 85 -12.67 9.53 -1.47
CA THR A 85 -13.17 10.70 -2.21
C THR A 85 -14.17 10.31 -3.31
N THR A 86 -14.15 9.05 -3.75
CA THR A 86 -15.01 8.51 -4.82
C THR A 86 -15.48 7.08 -4.48
N GLY A 87 -16.58 6.64 -5.09
CA GLY A 87 -17.13 5.28 -4.92
C GLY A 87 -18.06 5.10 -3.70
N ALA A 88 -18.18 3.86 -3.20
CA ALA A 88 -19.10 3.52 -2.11
C ALA A 88 -18.66 4.12 -0.77
N ARG A 89 -19.60 4.81 -0.10
CA ARG A 89 -19.47 5.53 1.19
C ARG A 89 -18.37 6.61 1.17
N PRO A 90 -18.60 7.73 0.46
CA PRO A 90 -17.70 8.88 0.49
C PRO A 90 -17.46 9.36 1.94
N GLY A 91 -16.22 9.75 2.25
CA GLY A 91 -15.81 10.16 3.61
C GLY A 91 -15.49 9.02 4.58
N HIS A 92 -15.79 7.76 4.22
CA HIS A 92 -15.42 6.60 5.02
C HIS A 92 -13.92 6.30 4.87
N ILE A 93 -13.20 6.23 6.00
CA ILE A 93 -11.82 5.76 6.08
C ILE A 93 -11.85 4.22 6.12
N PRO A 94 -11.22 3.52 5.17
CA PRO A 94 -11.11 2.06 5.21
C PRO A 94 -10.46 1.59 6.53
N ARG A 95 -10.92 0.43 7.04
CA ARG A 95 -10.29 -0.18 8.22
C ARG A 95 -8.81 -0.43 7.95
N GLU A 96 -7.98 -0.17 8.94
CA GLU A 96 -6.54 -0.48 8.86
C GLU A 96 -6.30 -1.97 8.61
N PHE A 97 -5.31 -2.26 7.78
CA PHE A 97 -4.78 -3.60 7.60
C PHE A 97 -3.44 -3.67 8.31
N ARG A 98 -3.33 -4.59 9.29
CA ARG A 98 -2.06 -4.93 9.91
C ARG A 98 -1.62 -6.29 9.39
N PHE A 99 -0.39 -6.34 8.91
CA PHE A 99 0.31 -7.57 8.61
C PHE A 99 1.44 -7.73 9.63
N PRO A 100 1.68 -8.96 10.12
CA PRO A 100 2.98 -9.25 10.72
C PRO A 100 4.05 -9.04 9.67
#